data_AF-A0A8H7TIV6-F1
#
_entry.id   AF-A0A8H7TIV6-F1
#
_cell.length_a   1.000
_cell.length_b   1.000
_cell.length_c   1.000
_cell.angle_alpha   90.00
_cell.angle_beta   90.00
_cell.angle_gamma   90.00
#
_symmetry.space_group_name_H-M   'P 1'
#
loop_
_entity.id
_entity.type
_entity.pdbx_description
1 polymer ?
#
loop_
_entity_poly.entity_id
_entity_poly.type
_entity_poly.pdbx_seq_one_letter_code
_entity_poly.pdbx_strand_id
1 'polypeptide(L)'
;MGLITAFANFLCRAFRNGALAIFILSLFYISTYICSQFNHITIYTTALRDRSITLTDLPADYVRSLNESINQNVPFTHNITTNTFQIPRIIHQTYKTITIPEKWEYSYNSCKEQNPAYTHMFWTDESARQFIESHFPWFLSTYDAYLYPIQRVDSIRYFLLWHYGGIYIDLDVSCRRPLDPLLTFPAWFPKTQPYGVSNDIIASTARHPVMLKLALSLHDHNERLGTGYTTVFWSTGPMFVNVILGKWFKAVENGDGNDGVRILPPMFYDRTGYSFFGHREGSSWHGGDVAFAKWAYGRLWWLLGLVTLGPAVLMFVCRRRWESKQLYYSRV
;
A
#
# COMPACT_ATOMS: atom_id res chain seq x y z
N MET A 1 -44.24 -31.99 -2.03
CA MET A 1 -43.13 -32.80 -2.60
C MET A 1 -42.93 -32.64 -4.12
N GLY A 2 -43.95 -32.25 -4.91
CA GLY A 2 -43.82 -32.13 -6.38
C GLY A 2 -42.96 -30.95 -6.90
N LEU A 3 -43.07 -29.75 -6.30
CA LEU A 3 -42.37 -28.54 -6.80
C LEU A 3 -40.84 -28.59 -6.66
N ILE A 4 -40.33 -29.12 -5.53
CA ILE A 4 -38.88 -29.24 -5.28
C ILE A 4 -38.25 -30.25 -6.28
N THR A 5 -38.98 -31.31 -6.59
CA THR A 5 -38.54 -32.36 -7.52
C THR A 5 -38.57 -31.86 -8.98
N ALA A 6 -39.55 -31.01 -9.33
CA ALA A 6 -39.62 -30.35 -10.63
C ALA A 6 -38.52 -29.30 -10.82
N PHE A 7 -38.20 -28.51 -9.79
CA PHE A 7 -37.12 -27.53 -9.82
C PHE A 7 -35.74 -28.19 -9.94
N ALA A 8 -35.52 -29.29 -9.21
CA ALA A 8 -34.29 -30.08 -9.31
C ALA A 8 -34.11 -30.72 -10.71
N ASN A 9 -35.19 -31.18 -11.33
CA ASN A 9 -35.15 -31.75 -12.68
C ASN A 9 -34.99 -30.70 -13.79
N PHE A 10 -35.56 -29.50 -13.61
CA PHE A 10 -35.37 -28.35 -14.51
C PHE A 10 -33.90 -27.89 -14.49
N LEU A 11 -33.31 -27.75 -13.29
CA LEU A 11 -31.89 -27.48 -13.14
C LEU A 11 -31.06 -28.57 -13.83
N CYS A 12 -31.28 -29.86 -13.54
CA CYS A 12 -30.54 -30.96 -14.19
C CYS A 12 -30.63 -30.96 -15.74
N ARG A 13 -31.74 -30.54 -16.34
CA ARG A 13 -31.88 -30.41 -17.80
C ARG A 13 -31.17 -29.18 -18.35
N ALA A 14 -31.28 -28.03 -17.70
CA ALA A 14 -30.52 -26.82 -18.04
C ALA A 14 -28.99 -27.06 -17.92
N PHE A 15 -28.58 -27.94 -17.00
CA PHE A 15 -27.17 -28.28 -16.75
C PHE A 15 -26.52 -29.16 -17.83
N ARG A 16 -27.29 -29.86 -18.67
CA ARG A 16 -26.79 -30.97 -19.52
C ARG A 16 -26.11 -30.53 -20.83
N ASN A 17 -26.54 -29.44 -21.48
CA ASN A 17 -26.00 -29.06 -22.80
C ASN A 17 -25.38 -27.65 -22.89
N GLY A 18 -25.66 -26.76 -21.93
CA GLY A 18 -25.11 -25.39 -21.90
C GLY A 18 -24.28 -25.08 -20.66
N ALA A 19 -24.66 -25.61 -19.48
CA ALA A 19 -24.00 -25.23 -18.24
C ALA A 19 -22.60 -25.82 -18.05
N LEU A 20 -22.32 -27.02 -18.59
CA LEU A 20 -20.95 -27.55 -18.57
C LEU A 20 -20.01 -26.68 -19.41
N ALA A 21 -20.47 -26.22 -20.58
CA ALA A 21 -19.73 -25.28 -21.41
C ALA A 21 -19.56 -23.93 -20.72
N ILE A 22 -20.62 -23.37 -20.11
CA ILE A 22 -20.55 -22.13 -19.32
C ILE A 22 -19.58 -22.27 -18.13
N PHE A 23 -19.59 -23.42 -17.45
CA PHE A 23 -18.69 -23.70 -16.32
C PHE A 23 -17.23 -23.84 -16.77
N ILE A 24 -16.96 -24.51 -17.89
CA ILE A 24 -15.61 -24.60 -18.45
C ILE A 24 -15.14 -23.21 -18.92
N LEU A 25 -16.01 -22.43 -19.56
CA LEU A 25 -15.71 -21.06 -19.97
C LEU A 25 -15.49 -20.13 -18.78
N SER A 26 -16.24 -20.28 -17.69
CA SER A 26 -16.05 -19.49 -16.48
C SER A 26 -14.77 -19.88 -15.75
N LEU A 27 -14.43 -21.17 -15.67
CA LEU A 27 -13.13 -21.62 -15.16
C LEU A 27 -11.97 -21.10 -16.02
N PHE A 28 -12.11 -21.11 -17.35
CA PHE A 28 -11.11 -20.55 -18.25
C PHE A 28 -10.97 -19.03 -18.08
N TYR A 29 -12.08 -18.30 -17.96
CA TYR A 29 -12.09 -16.87 -17.67
C TYR A 29 -11.45 -16.55 -16.31
N ILE A 30 -11.80 -17.30 -15.25
CA ILE A 30 -11.21 -17.15 -13.92
C ILE A 30 -9.70 -17.46 -13.98
N SER A 31 -9.31 -18.53 -14.67
CA SER A 31 -7.89 -18.90 -14.84
C SER A 31 -7.09 -17.83 -15.57
N THR A 32 -7.60 -17.32 -16.69
CA THR A 32 -6.96 -16.23 -17.45
C THR A 32 -6.90 -14.93 -16.65
N TYR A 33 -7.96 -14.60 -15.90
CA TYR A 33 -7.98 -13.46 -14.99
C TYR A 33 -6.94 -13.62 -13.88
N ILE A 34 -6.91 -14.77 -13.19
CA ILE A 34 -5.91 -15.07 -12.15
C ILE A 34 -4.49 -14.98 -12.73
N CYS A 35 -4.24 -15.57 -13.89
CA CYS A 35 -2.95 -15.51 -14.57
C CYS A 35 -2.55 -14.05 -14.87
N SER A 36 -3.50 -13.24 -15.36
CA SER A 36 -3.28 -11.80 -15.58
C SER A 36 -2.94 -11.06 -14.29
N GLN A 37 -3.66 -11.33 -13.19
CA GLN A 37 -3.36 -10.71 -11.88
C GLN A 37 -1.98 -11.12 -11.35
N PHE A 38 -1.61 -12.40 -11.49
CA PHE A 38 -0.26 -12.87 -11.14
C PHE A 38 0.81 -12.16 -11.97
N ASN A 39 0.59 -12.00 -13.27
CA ASN A 39 1.53 -11.26 -14.12
C ASN A 39 1.69 -9.79 -13.66
N HIS A 40 0.59 -9.11 -13.33
CA HIS A 40 0.64 -7.75 -12.78
C HIS A 40 1.41 -7.68 -11.46
N ILE A 41 1.17 -8.62 -10.55
CA ILE A 41 1.90 -8.72 -9.27
C ILE A 41 3.38 -8.96 -9.50
N THR A 42 3.74 -9.87 -10.42
CA THR A 42 5.14 -10.18 -10.74
C THR A 42 5.86 -8.97 -11.33
N ILE A 43 5.25 -8.26 -12.28
CA ILE A 43 5.83 -7.05 -12.88
C ILE A 43 6.06 -5.99 -11.80
N TYR A 44 5.04 -5.73 -10.98
CA TYR A 44 5.15 -4.72 -9.93
C TYR A 44 6.21 -5.08 -8.87
N THR A 45 6.23 -6.33 -8.40
CA THR A 45 7.22 -6.78 -7.41
C THR A 45 8.65 -6.79 -7.96
N THR A 46 8.82 -7.11 -9.25
CA THR A 46 10.11 -6.98 -9.96
C THR A 46 10.53 -5.51 -10.03
N ALA A 47 9.63 -4.63 -10.44
CA ALA A 47 9.89 -3.19 -10.49
C ALA A 47 10.30 -2.62 -9.13
N LEU A 48 9.68 -3.07 -8.04
CA LEU A 48 10.06 -2.68 -6.68
C LEU A 48 11.44 -3.20 -6.28
N ARG A 49 11.78 -4.44 -6.66
CA ARG A 49 13.09 -5.04 -6.37
C ARG A 49 14.20 -4.31 -7.11
N ASP A 50 14.02 -4.06 -8.40
CA ASP A 50 15.05 -3.49 -9.26
C ASP A 50 15.29 -1.99 -8.96
N ARG A 51 14.34 -1.33 -8.28
CA ARG A 51 14.45 0.06 -7.78
C ARG A 51 14.89 0.14 -6.31
N SER A 52 15.17 -0.99 -5.66
CA SER A 52 15.53 -1.03 -4.25
C SER A 52 16.88 -0.36 -4.02
N ILE A 53 16.92 0.58 -3.08
CA ILE A 53 18.16 1.20 -2.59
C ILE A 53 18.99 0.13 -1.89
N THR A 54 20.29 0.16 -2.13
CA THR A 54 21.29 -0.71 -1.52
C THR A 54 22.35 0.11 -0.79
N LEU A 55 23.19 -0.55 0.01
CA LEU A 55 24.31 0.13 0.68
C LEU A 55 25.27 0.78 -0.33
N THR A 56 25.43 0.22 -1.54
CA THR A 56 26.31 0.78 -2.57
C THR A 56 25.77 2.06 -3.21
N ASP A 57 24.47 2.35 -3.05
CA ASP A 57 23.85 3.59 -3.51
C ASP A 57 24.02 4.75 -2.51
N LEU A 58 24.44 4.45 -1.27
CA LEU A 58 24.69 5.44 -0.24
C LEU A 58 26.15 5.94 -0.27
N PRO A 59 26.45 7.14 0.25
CA PRO A 59 27.81 7.64 0.35
C PRO A 59 28.74 6.65 1.07
N ALA A 60 29.90 6.36 0.50
CA ALA A 60 30.79 5.32 1.00
C ALA A 60 31.36 5.62 2.41
N ASP A 61 31.56 6.90 2.71
CA ASP A 61 31.94 7.40 4.03
C ASP A 61 30.80 7.19 5.05
N TYR A 62 29.56 7.47 4.66
CA TYR A 62 28.38 7.21 5.47
C TYR A 62 28.26 5.71 5.83
N VAL A 63 28.40 4.83 4.83
CA VAL A 63 28.31 3.37 5.04
C VAL A 63 29.41 2.87 5.98
N ARG A 64 30.63 3.42 5.86
CA ARG A 64 31.74 3.08 6.75
C ARG A 64 31.45 3.45 8.19
N SER A 65 31.05 4.69 8.45
CA SER A 65 30.68 5.17 9.79
C SER A 65 29.49 4.40 10.36
N LEU A 66 28.53 4.01 9.52
CA LEU A 66 27.40 3.21 9.95
C LEU A 66 27.82 1.81 10.37
N ASN A 67 28.67 1.14 9.59
CA ASN A 67 29.20 -0.17 9.93
C ASN A 67 30.03 -0.13 11.23
N GLU A 68 30.85 0.90 11.42
CA GLU A 68 31.61 1.10 12.66
C GLU A 68 30.69 1.26 13.87
N SER A 69 29.67 2.13 13.77
CA SER A 69 28.67 2.34 14.82
C SER A 69 27.96 1.05 15.20
N ILE A 70 27.53 0.25 14.20
CA ILE A 70 26.84 -1.03 14.44
C ILE A 70 27.79 -2.06 15.06
N ASN A 71 28.99 -2.23 14.51
CA ASN A 71 29.92 -3.27 14.95
C ASN A 71 30.53 -3.00 16.33
N GLN A 72 30.76 -1.72 16.66
CA GLN A 72 31.37 -1.31 17.92
C GLN A 72 30.34 -0.88 18.96
N ASN A 73 29.05 -0.84 18.60
CA ASN A 73 27.96 -0.36 19.44
C ASN A 73 28.21 1.05 20.02
N VAL A 74 28.74 1.94 19.17
CA VAL A 74 29.02 3.34 19.51
C VAL A 74 28.02 4.28 18.82
N PRO A 75 27.77 5.48 19.38
CA PRO A 75 26.89 6.45 18.75
C PRO A 75 27.31 6.76 17.31
N PHE A 76 26.35 6.75 16.39
CA PHE A 76 26.60 7.09 14.99
C PHE A 76 26.99 8.56 14.86
N THR A 77 28.14 8.82 14.24
CA THR A 77 28.60 10.18 13.90
C THR A 77 29.04 10.20 12.45
N HIS A 78 28.51 11.14 11.66
CA HIS A 78 28.89 11.33 10.27
C HIS A 78 28.78 12.80 9.91
N ASN A 79 29.88 13.37 9.42
CA ASN A 79 29.89 14.71 8.86
C ASN A 79 29.54 14.61 7.39
N ILE A 80 28.44 15.24 7.01
CA ILE A 80 27.92 15.20 5.64
C ILE A 80 28.92 15.89 4.71
N THR A 81 29.53 15.11 3.81
CA THR A 81 30.50 15.61 2.82
C THR A 81 29.86 15.85 1.44
N THR A 82 28.62 15.37 1.22
CA THR A 82 27.92 15.49 -0.07
C THR A 82 27.15 16.80 -0.16
N ASN A 83 27.32 17.53 -1.26
CA ASN A 83 26.60 18.80 -1.53
C ASN A 83 25.46 18.65 -2.55
N THR A 84 25.15 17.44 -3.01
CA THR A 84 24.15 17.19 -4.05
C THR A 84 22.88 16.57 -3.46
N PHE A 85 22.08 17.39 -2.77
CA PHE A 85 20.74 16.99 -2.34
C PHE A 85 19.72 17.35 -3.43
N GLN A 86 18.89 16.37 -3.81
CA GLN A 86 17.76 16.60 -4.71
C GLN A 86 16.50 16.90 -3.91
N ILE A 87 16.26 16.13 -2.84
CA ILE A 87 15.11 16.32 -1.95
C ILE A 87 15.43 17.46 -0.98
N PRO A 88 14.55 18.48 -0.87
CA PRO A 88 14.71 19.55 0.11
C PRO A 88 14.78 19.02 1.55
N ARG A 89 15.58 19.66 2.40
CA ARG A 89 15.65 19.35 3.84
C ARG A 89 14.41 19.86 4.59
N ILE A 90 13.26 19.28 4.29
CA ILE A 90 11.97 19.60 4.89
C ILE A 90 11.35 18.30 5.40
N ILE A 91 10.94 18.28 6.66
CA ILE A 91 10.15 17.19 7.24
C ILE A 91 8.73 17.69 7.46
N HIS A 92 7.76 16.98 6.89
CA HIS A 92 6.34 17.21 7.05
C HIS A 92 5.75 16.18 8.01
N GLN A 93 5.08 16.63 9.06
CA GLN A 93 4.32 15.76 9.97
C GLN A 93 2.94 16.36 10.19
N THR A 94 1.93 15.52 10.37
CA THR A 94 0.54 15.96 10.55
C THR A 94 -0.03 15.47 11.87
N TYR A 95 -0.91 16.26 12.47
CA TYR A 95 -1.80 15.81 13.53
C TYR A 95 -3.07 16.63 13.55
N LYS A 96 -4.05 16.22 14.36
CA LYS A 96 -5.31 16.94 14.50
C LYS A 96 -5.09 18.38 14.97
N THR A 97 -4.24 18.55 15.99
CA THR A 97 -3.95 19.82 16.64
C THR A 97 -2.45 19.96 16.90
N ILE A 98 -2.02 21.09 17.46
CA ILE A 98 -0.62 21.30 17.85
C ILE A 98 -0.15 20.42 19.04
N THR A 99 -1.09 19.81 19.77
CA THR A 99 -0.79 19.03 20.98
C THR A 99 -0.63 17.57 20.61
N ILE A 100 0.61 17.11 20.53
CA ILE A 100 0.95 15.72 20.19
C ILE A 100 0.70 14.81 21.41
N PRO A 101 0.13 13.60 21.24
CA PRO A 101 0.00 12.63 22.32
C PRO A 101 1.36 12.16 22.83
N GLU A 102 1.48 11.99 24.16
CA GLU A 102 2.70 11.54 24.85
C GLU A 102 3.34 10.30 24.19
N LYS A 103 2.53 9.32 23.79
CA LYS A 103 2.99 8.09 23.13
C LYS A 103 3.79 8.30 21.83
N TRP A 104 3.67 9.48 21.21
CA TRP A 104 4.33 9.84 19.96
C TRP A 104 5.32 11.00 20.11
N GLU A 105 5.44 11.62 21.29
CA GLU A 105 6.41 12.70 21.53
C GLU A 105 7.84 12.26 21.26
N TYR A 106 8.21 11.04 21.68
CA TYR A 106 9.52 10.48 21.36
C TYR A 106 9.77 10.42 19.84
N SER A 107 8.79 9.90 19.08
CA SER A 107 8.94 9.74 17.63
C SER A 107 9.10 11.09 16.94
N TYR A 108 8.25 12.06 17.31
CA TYR A 108 8.34 13.43 16.83
C TYR A 108 9.70 14.10 17.16
N ASN A 109 10.13 14.05 18.43
CA ASN A 109 11.36 14.69 18.87
C ASN A 109 12.61 14.04 18.27
N SER A 110 12.61 12.71 18.11
CA SER A 110 13.74 12.00 17.49
C SER A 110 14.02 12.50 16.07
N CYS A 111 13.00 12.83 15.28
CA CYS A 111 13.20 13.39 13.94
C CYS A 111 13.80 14.79 13.97
N LYS A 112 13.45 15.62 14.95
CA LYS A 112 14.08 16.92 15.18
C LYS A 112 15.54 16.81 15.61
N GLU A 113 15.80 15.94 16.57
CA GLU A 113 17.14 15.70 17.14
C GLU A 113 18.11 15.14 16.10
N GLN A 114 17.66 14.20 15.28
CA GLN A 114 18.50 13.58 14.24
C GLN A 114 18.65 14.44 12.99
N ASN A 115 17.76 15.41 12.77
CA ASN A 115 17.74 16.26 11.58
C ASN A 115 17.60 17.75 11.97
N PRO A 116 18.53 18.31 12.76
CA PRO A 116 18.41 19.67 13.30
C PRO A 116 18.52 20.75 12.23
N ALA A 117 19.18 20.46 11.10
CA ALA A 117 19.33 21.37 9.97
C ALA A 117 18.09 21.41 9.03
N TYR A 118 17.05 20.62 9.31
CA TYR A 118 15.87 20.53 8.46
C TYR A 118 14.83 21.55 8.89
N THR A 119 14.05 22.02 7.93
CA THR A 119 12.81 22.74 8.23
C THR A 119 11.74 21.74 8.66
N HIS A 120 11.23 21.89 9.88
CA HIS A 120 10.18 21.02 10.42
C HIS A 120 8.81 21.69 10.25
N MET A 121 8.01 21.21 9.31
CA MET A 121 6.67 21.71 9.04
C MET A 121 5.62 20.80 9.68
N PHE A 122 4.92 21.34 10.68
CA PHE A 122 3.86 20.63 11.37
C PHE A 122 2.49 21.14 10.91
N TRP A 123 1.62 20.21 10.49
CA TRP A 123 0.33 20.51 9.88
C TRP A 123 -0.81 20.01 10.76
N THR A 124 -1.63 20.94 11.22
CA THR A 124 -2.92 20.65 11.88
C THR A 124 -4.00 20.32 10.84
N ASP A 125 -5.13 19.75 11.27
CA ASP A 125 -6.29 19.56 10.38
C ASP A 125 -6.73 20.89 9.73
N GLU A 126 -6.70 21.99 10.50
CA GLU A 126 -7.04 23.34 10.02
C GLU A 126 -6.04 23.84 8.98
N SER A 127 -4.73 23.83 9.28
CA SER A 127 -3.71 24.34 8.37
C SER A 127 -3.54 23.47 7.11
N ALA A 128 -3.77 22.16 7.22
CA ALA A 128 -3.82 21.24 6.08
C ALA A 128 -4.99 21.59 5.14
N ARG A 129 -6.19 21.82 5.69
CA ARG A 129 -7.34 22.25 4.89
C ARG A 129 -7.11 23.60 4.22
N GLN A 130 -6.61 24.59 4.98
CA GLN A 130 -6.26 25.92 4.45
C GLN A 130 -5.23 25.85 3.32
N PHE A 131 -4.26 24.95 3.44
CA PHE A 131 -3.27 24.71 2.39
C PHE A 131 -3.91 24.19 1.09
N ILE A 132 -4.82 23.21 1.20
CA ILE A 132 -5.59 22.71 0.05
C ILE A 132 -6.45 23.82 -0.56
N GLU A 133 -7.18 24.56 0.25
CA GLU A 133 -8.03 25.67 -0.20
C GLU A 133 -7.22 26.73 -0.96
N SER A 134 -6.03 27.08 -0.47
CA SER A 134 -5.19 28.14 -1.05
C SER A 134 -4.46 27.69 -2.32
N HIS A 135 -3.98 26.46 -2.40
CA HIS A 135 -3.09 26.00 -3.47
C HIS A 135 -3.75 25.03 -4.46
N PHE A 136 -4.82 24.35 -4.03
CA PHE A 136 -5.51 23.31 -4.79
C PHE A 136 -7.04 23.43 -4.62
N PRO A 137 -7.64 24.60 -4.87
CA PRO A 137 -9.06 24.84 -4.62
C PRO A 137 -9.97 23.86 -5.37
N TRP A 138 -9.52 23.35 -6.53
CA TRP A 138 -10.22 22.33 -7.31
C TRP A 138 -10.41 20.99 -6.56
N PHE A 139 -9.57 20.71 -5.56
CA PHE A 139 -9.61 19.47 -4.78
C PHE A 139 -10.35 19.63 -3.44
N LEU A 140 -10.63 20.87 -3.01
CA LEU A 140 -11.18 21.15 -1.69
C LEU A 140 -12.51 20.42 -1.43
N SER A 141 -13.39 20.37 -2.43
CA SER A 141 -14.66 19.64 -2.30
C SER A 141 -14.47 18.15 -2.06
N THR A 142 -13.50 17.52 -2.71
CA THR A 142 -13.16 16.10 -2.49
C THR A 142 -12.54 15.91 -1.10
N TYR A 143 -11.64 16.81 -0.70
CA TYR A 143 -10.97 16.77 0.60
C TYR A 143 -11.97 16.87 1.77
N ASP A 144 -12.92 17.80 1.68
CA ASP A 144 -13.97 17.99 2.68
C ASP A 144 -15.00 16.84 2.68
N ALA A 145 -15.22 16.20 1.53
CA ALA A 145 -16.15 15.09 1.38
C ALA A 145 -15.64 13.73 1.90
N TYR A 146 -14.36 13.63 2.29
CA TYR A 146 -13.82 12.39 2.85
C TYR A 146 -14.54 11.99 4.14
N LEU A 147 -14.99 10.73 4.17
CA LEU A 147 -15.75 10.18 5.29
C LEU A 147 -14.90 10.05 6.56
N TYR A 148 -13.65 9.63 6.41
CA TYR A 148 -12.74 9.39 7.54
C TYR A 148 -11.64 10.45 7.61
N PRO A 149 -11.32 11.01 8.80
CA PRO A 149 -10.23 11.97 8.95
C PRO A 149 -8.88 11.48 8.42
N ILE A 150 -8.59 10.18 8.55
CA ILE A 150 -7.35 9.60 8.03
C ILE A 150 -7.22 9.73 6.51
N GLN A 151 -8.33 9.79 5.74
CA GLN A 151 -8.25 10.02 4.29
C GLN A 151 -7.74 11.42 3.95
N ARG A 152 -8.05 12.42 4.78
CA ARG A 152 -7.49 13.78 4.66
C ARG A 152 -6.00 13.82 4.97
N VAL A 153 -5.56 13.04 5.97
CA VAL A 153 -4.15 12.89 6.35
C VAL A 153 -3.34 12.08 5.32
N ASP A 154 -3.95 11.05 4.73
CA ASP A 154 -3.36 10.28 3.63
C ASP A 154 -3.25 11.11 2.36
N SER A 155 -4.25 11.94 2.05
CA SER A 155 -4.25 12.73 0.82
C SER A 155 -3.30 13.92 0.86
N ILE A 156 -3.26 14.66 1.98
CA ILE A 156 -2.47 15.90 2.10
C ILE A 156 -0.97 15.67 1.83
N ARG A 157 -0.42 14.49 2.21
CA ARG A 157 1.01 14.20 2.05
C ARG A 157 1.48 14.29 0.60
N TYR A 158 0.67 13.89 -0.38
CA TYR A 158 1.05 13.98 -1.79
C TYR A 158 1.07 15.42 -2.29
N PHE A 159 0.15 16.27 -1.80
CA PHE A 159 0.11 17.69 -2.16
C PHE A 159 1.27 18.47 -1.53
N LEU A 160 1.59 18.19 -0.26
CA LEU A 160 2.74 18.78 0.43
C LEU A 160 4.04 18.43 -0.28
N LEU A 161 4.27 17.15 -0.57
CA LEU A 161 5.46 16.67 -1.26
C LEU A 161 5.56 17.19 -2.70
N TRP A 162 4.44 17.28 -3.42
CA TRP A 162 4.48 17.89 -4.76
C TRP A 162 4.77 19.40 -4.70
N HIS A 163 4.26 20.12 -3.69
CA HIS A 163 4.44 21.56 -3.58
C HIS A 163 5.82 21.95 -3.04
N TYR A 164 6.22 21.41 -1.88
CA TYR A 164 7.44 21.76 -1.16
C TYR A 164 8.59 20.79 -1.42
N GLY A 165 8.30 19.55 -1.85
CA GLY A 165 9.26 18.44 -1.74
C GLY A 165 9.43 17.99 -0.30
N GLY A 166 10.55 17.35 0.00
CA GLY A 166 10.90 16.95 1.36
C GLY A 166 10.51 15.52 1.69
N ILE A 167 10.33 15.25 2.98
CA ILE A 167 10.02 13.94 3.54
C ILE A 167 8.77 14.08 4.39
N TYR A 168 7.71 13.35 4.06
CA TYR A 168 6.56 13.19 4.93
C TYR A 168 6.81 11.99 5.85
N ILE A 169 6.52 12.14 7.15
CA ILE A 169 6.72 11.11 8.18
C ILE A 169 5.50 11.10 9.11
N ASP A 170 4.81 9.96 9.23
CA ASP A 170 3.73 9.80 10.23
C ASP A 170 4.27 9.94 11.68
N LEU A 171 3.43 10.39 12.62
CA LEU A 171 3.86 10.69 14.00
C LEU A 171 4.29 9.48 14.83
N ASP A 172 3.86 8.28 14.45
CA ASP A 172 4.27 7.03 15.08
C ASP A 172 5.62 6.51 14.55
N VAL A 173 6.25 7.21 13.60
CA VAL A 173 7.57 6.90 13.06
C VAL A 173 8.63 7.81 13.68
N SER A 174 9.64 7.18 14.29
CA SER A 174 10.83 7.83 14.84
C SER A 174 11.98 7.83 13.83
N CYS A 175 12.85 8.84 13.91
CA CYS A 175 14.10 8.88 13.15
C CYS A 175 15.25 8.40 14.03
N ARG A 176 16.08 7.50 13.50
CA ARG A 176 17.20 6.90 14.23
C ARG A 176 18.55 7.50 13.89
N ARG A 177 18.62 8.31 12.83
CA ARG A 177 19.84 8.93 12.29
C ARG A 177 19.51 10.03 11.28
N PRO A 178 20.50 10.83 10.86
CA PRO A 178 20.32 11.81 9.79
C PRO A 178 19.84 11.18 8.48
N LEU A 179 18.88 11.83 7.82
CA LEU A 179 18.24 11.36 6.59
C LEU A 179 18.96 11.81 5.31
N ASP A 180 20.03 12.60 5.43
CA ASP A 180 20.78 13.20 4.31
C ASP A 180 21.23 12.22 3.22
N PRO A 181 21.68 10.98 3.54
CA PRO A 181 22.01 9.99 2.51
C PRO A 181 20.85 9.62 1.59
N LEU A 182 19.60 9.78 2.05
CA LEU A 182 18.40 9.49 1.28
C LEU A 182 17.93 10.67 0.43
N LEU A 183 18.53 11.86 0.59
CA LEU A 183 18.16 13.07 -0.16
C LEU A 183 18.77 13.11 -1.57
N THR A 184 19.70 12.20 -1.90
CA THR A 184 20.33 12.09 -3.22
C THR A 184 19.40 11.50 -4.27
N PHE A 185 18.34 10.81 -3.86
CA PHE A 185 17.35 10.20 -4.74
C PHE A 185 16.21 11.18 -5.05
N PRO A 186 15.64 11.22 -6.28
CA PRO A 186 14.56 12.13 -6.61
C PRO A 186 13.23 11.87 -5.88
N ALA A 187 12.88 10.60 -5.66
CA ALA A 187 11.74 10.21 -4.85
C ALA A 187 11.92 8.79 -4.33
N TRP A 188 11.38 8.49 -3.15
CA TRP A 188 11.41 7.14 -2.62
C TRP A 188 10.22 6.77 -1.72
N PHE A 189 9.92 5.47 -1.70
CA PHE A 189 8.85 4.85 -0.91
C PHE A 189 9.37 3.64 -0.14
N PRO A 190 8.97 3.42 1.13
CA PRO A 190 9.35 2.25 1.90
C PRO A 190 8.62 1.00 1.45
N LYS A 191 9.37 -0.08 1.21
CA LYS A 191 8.81 -1.39 0.94
C LYS A 191 8.18 -1.96 2.21
N THR A 192 6.94 -2.43 2.10
CA THR A 192 6.21 -3.04 3.20
C THR A 192 5.92 -4.52 2.93
N GLN A 193 5.56 -5.24 3.98
CA GLN A 193 5.15 -6.64 3.92
C GLN A 193 3.65 -6.78 4.22
N PRO A 194 2.95 -7.77 3.63
CA PRO A 194 3.46 -8.78 2.71
C PRO A 194 3.59 -8.32 1.25
N TYR A 195 3.08 -7.14 0.90
CA TYR A 195 3.05 -6.67 -0.49
C TYR A 195 3.20 -5.15 -0.58
N GLY A 196 3.98 -4.71 -1.57
CA GLY A 196 3.98 -3.33 -2.02
C GLY A 196 4.82 -2.36 -1.20
N VAL A 197 4.40 -1.10 -1.20
CA VAL A 197 4.98 -0.01 -0.41
C VAL A 197 4.00 0.49 0.64
N SER A 198 4.53 1.04 1.72
CA SER A 198 3.75 1.81 2.69
C SER A 198 3.66 3.28 2.26
N ASN A 199 2.69 4.00 2.80
CA ASN A 199 2.52 5.44 2.58
C ASN A 199 2.88 6.27 3.83
N ASP A 200 3.21 5.65 4.96
CA ASP A 200 3.55 6.30 6.25
C ASP A 200 4.81 7.17 6.20
N ILE A 201 5.73 6.85 5.28
CA ILE A 201 6.89 7.66 4.95
C ILE A 201 6.96 7.79 3.43
N ILE A 202 7.11 9.01 2.91
CA ILE A 202 7.30 9.24 1.48
C ILE A 202 8.22 10.45 1.33
N ALA A 203 9.15 10.41 0.38
CA ALA A 203 9.96 11.57 0.06
C ALA A 203 10.00 11.84 -1.43
N SER A 204 10.12 13.12 -1.78
CA SER A 204 10.35 13.53 -3.17
C SER A 204 10.95 14.92 -3.29
N THR A 205 11.54 15.21 -4.44
CA THR A 205 11.76 16.57 -4.89
C THR A 205 10.43 17.30 -5.02
N ALA A 206 10.47 18.63 -4.92
CA ALA A 206 9.34 19.45 -5.31
C ALA A 206 8.99 19.17 -6.78
N ARG A 207 7.69 19.16 -7.09
CA ARG A 207 7.14 18.91 -8.44
C ARG A 207 7.42 17.53 -9.03
N HIS A 208 7.84 16.54 -8.24
CA HIS A 208 8.07 15.19 -8.77
C HIS A 208 6.80 14.62 -9.45
N PRO A 209 6.88 14.14 -10.71
CA PRO A 209 5.70 13.71 -11.47
C PRO A 209 4.86 12.62 -10.80
N VAL A 210 5.49 11.68 -10.10
CA VAL A 210 4.77 10.62 -9.37
C VAL A 210 3.88 11.18 -8.24
N MET A 211 4.29 12.27 -7.56
CA MET A 211 3.46 12.92 -6.54
C MET A 211 2.27 13.63 -7.16
N LEU A 212 2.46 14.27 -8.32
CA LEU A 212 1.34 14.84 -9.08
C LEU A 212 0.36 13.75 -9.50
N LYS A 213 0.85 12.61 -9.99
CA LYS A 213 0.01 11.48 -10.38
C LYS A 213 -0.82 10.96 -9.21
N LEU A 214 -0.22 10.81 -8.02
CA LEU A 214 -0.92 10.43 -6.80
C LEU A 214 -1.97 11.49 -6.43
N ALA A 215 -1.60 12.76 -6.36
CA ALA A 215 -2.50 13.86 -6.01
C ALA A 215 -3.72 13.97 -6.95
N LEU A 216 -3.51 13.90 -8.27
CA LEU A 216 -4.59 13.94 -9.26
C LEU A 216 -5.49 12.70 -9.19
N SER A 217 -4.91 11.52 -8.95
CA SER A 217 -5.69 10.28 -8.92
C SER A 217 -6.66 10.22 -7.73
N LEU A 218 -6.41 10.96 -6.65
CA LEU A 218 -7.32 11.01 -5.50
C LEU A 218 -8.73 11.47 -5.85
N HIS A 219 -8.88 12.35 -6.86
CA HIS A 219 -10.18 12.87 -7.26
C HIS A 219 -11.16 11.74 -7.65
N ASP A 220 -10.64 10.71 -8.31
CA ASP A 220 -11.42 9.58 -8.79
C ASP A 220 -11.59 8.46 -7.76
N HIS A 221 -10.97 8.57 -6.56
CA HIS A 221 -10.86 7.47 -5.60
C HIS A 221 -11.60 7.74 -4.27
N ASN A 222 -12.60 8.63 -4.22
CA ASN A 222 -13.44 8.83 -3.03
C ASN A 222 -14.58 7.80 -2.92
N GLU A 223 -14.27 6.52 -3.10
CA GLU A 223 -15.26 5.43 -3.04
C GLU A 223 -15.53 4.98 -1.60
N ARG A 224 -16.76 4.55 -1.32
CA ARG A 224 -17.14 3.92 -0.03
C ARG A 224 -17.15 2.42 -0.20
N LEU A 225 -16.17 1.73 0.38
CA LEU A 225 -15.97 0.29 0.21
C LEU A 225 -16.25 -0.42 1.53
N GLY A 226 -17.45 -0.99 1.69
CA GLY A 226 -17.78 -1.95 2.76
C GLY A 226 -17.54 -1.46 4.19
N THR A 227 -16.30 -1.59 4.69
CA THR A 227 -15.86 -1.16 6.02
C THR A 227 -14.99 0.10 5.97
N GLY A 228 -14.75 0.70 7.14
CA GLY A 228 -13.84 1.84 7.27
C GLY A 228 -12.41 1.48 6.86
N TYR A 229 -11.89 0.34 7.33
CA TYR A 229 -10.59 -0.18 6.92
C TYR A 229 -10.45 -0.27 5.39
N THR A 230 -11.37 -0.96 4.72
CA THR A 230 -11.27 -1.16 3.26
C THR A 230 -11.47 0.14 2.50
N THR A 231 -12.34 1.02 2.97
CA THR A 231 -12.51 2.35 2.38
C THR A 231 -11.20 3.13 2.41
N VAL A 232 -10.59 3.30 3.59
CA VAL A 232 -9.34 4.08 3.74
C VAL A 232 -8.19 3.44 2.97
N PHE A 233 -8.01 2.12 3.11
CA PHE A 233 -6.88 1.38 2.55
C PHE A 233 -6.79 1.51 1.02
N TRP A 234 -7.92 1.52 0.33
CA TRP A 234 -8.01 1.57 -1.14
C TRP A 234 -8.25 2.96 -1.73
N SER A 235 -8.82 3.89 -0.98
CA SER A 235 -9.09 5.26 -1.47
C SER A 235 -7.88 6.19 -1.39
N THR A 236 -7.19 6.18 -0.24
CA THR A 236 -6.11 7.14 0.05
C THR A 236 -4.86 6.50 0.65
N GLY A 237 -5.03 5.33 1.28
CA GLY A 237 -4.00 4.62 2.03
C GLY A 237 -3.02 3.81 1.17
N PRO A 238 -2.34 2.80 1.76
CA PRO A 238 -1.29 2.06 1.08
C PRO A 238 -1.71 1.42 -0.25
N MET A 239 -2.90 0.82 -0.37
CA MET A 239 -3.29 0.18 -1.63
C MET A 239 -3.59 1.16 -2.74
N PHE A 240 -4.11 2.34 -2.42
CA PHE A 240 -4.20 3.43 -3.37
C PHE A 240 -2.82 3.71 -4.00
N VAL A 241 -1.80 3.91 -3.16
CA VAL A 241 -0.43 4.16 -3.64
C VAL A 241 0.07 3.01 -4.52
N ASN A 242 -0.12 1.76 -4.10
CA ASN A 242 0.33 0.59 -4.84
C ASN A 242 -0.37 0.43 -6.20
N VAL A 243 -1.67 0.73 -6.29
CA VAL A 243 -2.40 0.71 -7.57
C VAL A 243 -1.86 1.78 -8.52
N ILE A 244 -1.60 2.98 -8.03
CA ILE A 244 -1.09 4.08 -8.85
C ILE A 244 0.36 3.84 -9.26
N LEU A 245 1.23 3.37 -8.36
CA LEU A 245 2.61 3.02 -8.68
C LEU A 245 2.71 1.86 -9.67
N GLY A 246 1.82 0.85 -9.58
CA GLY A 246 1.76 -0.22 -10.56
C GLY A 246 1.46 0.28 -11.98
N LYS A 247 0.52 1.22 -12.11
CA LYS A 247 0.23 1.89 -13.39
C LYS A 247 1.41 2.77 -13.84
N TRP A 248 2.04 3.48 -12.91
CA TRP A 248 3.17 4.36 -13.16
C TRP A 248 4.39 3.60 -13.71
N PHE A 249 4.84 2.53 -13.03
CA PHE A 249 5.99 1.76 -13.47
C PHE A 249 5.76 1.11 -14.84
N LYS A 250 4.56 0.60 -15.10
CA LYS A 250 4.20 0.08 -16.43
C LYS A 250 4.26 1.18 -17.50
N ALA A 251 3.87 2.41 -17.19
CA ALA A 251 3.95 3.51 -18.15
C ALA A 251 5.41 3.93 -18.42
N VAL A 252 6.24 4.01 -17.39
CA VAL A 252 7.66 4.39 -17.50
C VAL A 252 8.48 3.35 -18.24
N GLU A 253 8.22 2.05 -18.02
CA GLU A 253 8.90 0.95 -18.72
C GLU A 253 8.67 0.99 -20.23
N ASN A 254 7.53 1.54 -20.68
CA ASN A 254 7.20 1.73 -22.10
C ASN A 254 7.76 3.04 -22.69
N GLY A 255 8.51 3.85 -21.93
CA GLY A 255 9.10 5.13 -22.35
C GLY A 255 10.59 5.27 -21.98
N ASP A 256 11.09 6.50 -21.81
CA ASP A 256 12.53 6.85 -21.65
C ASP A 256 13.15 6.48 -20.27
N GLY A 257 12.55 5.57 -19.52
CA GLY A 257 13.25 4.70 -18.57
C GLY A 257 13.81 5.27 -17.25
N ASN A 258 13.80 6.57 -16.96
CA ASN A 258 14.27 7.08 -15.66
C ASN A 258 13.27 8.03 -14.99
N ASP A 259 12.38 7.47 -14.17
CA ASP A 259 11.41 8.21 -13.37
C ASP A 259 11.95 8.67 -12.01
N GLY A 260 13.20 8.36 -11.68
CA GLY A 260 13.84 8.75 -10.42
C GLY A 260 13.28 8.08 -9.16
N VAL A 261 12.26 7.22 -9.27
CA VAL A 261 11.63 6.57 -8.12
C VAL A 261 12.53 5.46 -7.60
N ARG A 262 12.74 5.43 -6.28
CA ARG A 262 13.50 4.41 -5.56
C ARG A 262 12.68 3.77 -4.45
N ILE A 263 13.07 2.58 -4.04
CA ILE A 263 12.38 1.82 -2.99
C ILE A 263 13.32 1.66 -1.80
N LEU A 264 12.89 2.14 -0.64
CA LEU A 264 13.63 1.95 0.59
C LEU A 264 13.37 0.52 1.11
N PRO A 265 14.37 -0.37 1.15
CA PRO A 265 14.17 -1.75 1.56
C PRO A 265 13.83 -1.85 3.06
N PRO A 266 13.24 -2.98 3.51
CA PRO A 266 12.95 -3.19 4.93
C PRO A 266 14.18 -3.06 5.84
N MET A 267 15.37 -3.35 5.33
CA MET A 267 16.63 -3.14 6.05
C MET A 267 16.82 -1.69 6.52
N PHE A 268 16.46 -0.72 5.69
CA PHE A 268 16.61 0.71 5.98
C PHE A 268 15.36 1.35 6.61
N TYR A 269 14.26 0.60 6.69
CA TYR A 269 12.96 1.09 7.12
C TYR A 269 12.49 0.49 8.47
N ASP A 270 12.83 -0.76 8.76
CA ASP A 270 12.24 -1.53 9.88
C ASP A 270 13.24 -1.79 11.04
N ARG A 271 13.11 -2.89 11.78
CA ARG A 271 13.82 -3.18 13.04
C ARG A 271 15.30 -3.57 12.93
N THR A 272 15.99 -3.24 11.85
CA THR A 272 17.43 -3.56 11.73
C THR A 272 18.33 -2.45 12.29
N GLY A 273 19.58 -2.79 12.63
CA GLY A 273 20.60 -1.80 13.00
C GLY A 273 20.95 -0.82 11.87
N TYR A 274 20.59 -1.14 10.62
CA TYR A 274 20.78 -0.27 9.44
C TYR A 274 19.60 0.66 9.18
N SER A 275 18.55 0.60 10.00
CA SER A 275 17.33 1.36 9.73
C SER A 275 17.44 2.84 10.08
N PHE A 276 16.97 3.68 9.17
CA PHE A 276 16.80 5.11 9.39
C PHE A 276 15.61 5.41 10.30
N PHE A 277 14.67 4.48 10.42
CA PHE A 277 13.38 4.71 11.07
C PHE A 277 13.08 3.66 12.14
N GLY A 278 12.16 3.99 13.04
CA GLY A 278 11.59 3.06 14.00
C GLY A 278 10.11 3.28 14.20
N HIS A 279 9.32 2.21 14.17
CA HIS A 279 7.85 2.28 14.26
C HIS A 279 7.34 2.06 15.68
N ARG A 280 6.34 2.85 16.07
CA ARG A 280 5.51 2.67 17.26
C ARG A 280 4.08 2.31 16.85
N GLU A 281 3.24 2.02 17.83
CA GLU A 281 1.83 1.72 17.57
C GLU A 281 1.08 2.99 17.11
N GLY A 282 0.54 2.93 15.89
CA GLY A 282 -0.31 3.97 15.32
C GLY A 282 -1.68 4.09 16.00
N SER A 283 -2.57 4.90 15.45
CA SER A 283 -3.96 5.01 15.96
C SER A 283 -5.02 4.69 14.90
N SER A 284 -4.65 4.59 13.63
CA SER A 284 -5.59 4.57 12.50
C SER A 284 -6.09 3.17 12.12
N TRP A 285 -5.34 2.12 12.46
CA TRP A 285 -5.58 0.75 11.98
C TRP A 285 -5.99 -0.21 13.10
N HIS A 286 -6.93 0.22 13.95
CA HIS A 286 -7.38 -0.54 15.11
C HIS A 286 -8.89 -0.72 15.08
N GLY A 287 -9.38 -1.96 15.21
CA GLY A 287 -10.81 -2.23 15.16
C GLY A 287 -11.17 -3.68 14.82
N GLY A 288 -12.46 -4.01 14.93
CA GLY A 288 -12.99 -5.33 14.62
C GLY A 288 -12.91 -5.68 13.13
N ASP A 289 -12.95 -4.69 12.25
CA ASP A 289 -12.78 -4.84 10.81
C ASP A 289 -11.33 -5.17 10.43
N VAL A 290 -10.35 -4.54 11.09
CA VAL A 290 -8.93 -4.90 10.93
C VAL A 290 -8.66 -6.31 11.47
N ALA A 291 -9.25 -6.66 12.61
CA ALA A 291 -9.16 -8.01 13.16
C ALA A 291 -9.77 -9.06 12.21
N PHE A 292 -10.92 -8.74 11.59
CA PHE A 292 -11.55 -9.59 10.58
C PHE A 292 -10.69 -9.71 9.32
N ALA A 293 -10.13 -8.61 8.81
CA ALA A 293 -9.25 -8.64 7.64
C ALA A 293 -8.00 -9.51 7.89
N LYS A 294 -7.38 -9.38 9.07
CA LYS A 294 -6.27 -10.25 9.51
C LYS A 294 -6.71 -11.72 9.63
N TRP A 295 -7.89 -11.98 10.20
CA TRP A 295 -8.47 -13.32 10.31
C TRP A 295 -8.74 -13.96 8.95
N ALA A 296 -9.30 -13.20 8.01
CA ALA A 296 -9.64 -13.63 6.66
C ALA A 296 -8.37 -13.91 5.85
N TYR A 297 -7.36 -13.04 5.93
CA TYR A 297 -6.07 -13.26 5.30
C TYR A 297 -5.41 -14.55 5.77
N GLY A 298 -5.38 -14.81 7.09
CA GLY A 298 -4.85 -16.05 7.65
C GLY A 298 -5.60 -17.32 7.23
N ARG A 299 -6.78 -17.19 6.63
CA ARG A 299 -7.65 -18.30 6.19
C ARG A 299 -7.95 -18.25 4.69
N LEU A 300 -7.25 -17.40 3.93
CA LEU A 300 -7.53 -17.15 2.52
C LEU A 300 -7.55 -18.45 1.69
N TRP A 301 -6.59 -19.34 1.91
CA TRP A 301 -6.51 -20.64 1.22
C TRP A 301 -7.67 -21.59 1.55
N TRP A 302 -8.17 -21.57 2.79
CA TRP A 302 -9.34 -22.35 3.19
C TRP A 302 -10.62 -21.81 2.55
N LEU A 303 -10.77 -20.48 2.50
CA LEU A 303 -11.89 -19.82 1.86
C LEU A 303 -11.91 -20.05 0.34
N LEU A 304 -10.75 -19.96 -0.31
CA LEU A 304 -10.59 -20.31 -1.74
C LEU A 304 -10.88 -21.80 -2.00
N GLY A 305 -10.47 -22.68 -1.08
CA GLY A 305 -10.81 -24.11 -1.12
C GLY A 305 -12.32 -24.36 -1.06
N LEU A 306 -13.05 -23.65 -0.20
CA LEU A 306 -14.52 -23.76 -0.11
C LEU A 306 -15.23 -23.31 -1.38
N VAL A 307 -14.78 -22.20 -1.98
CA VAL A 307 -15.37 -21.64 -3.21
C VAL A 307 -15.09 -22.52 -4.43
N THR A 308 -13.95 -23.22 -4.47
CA THR A 308 -13.56 -24.08 -5.61
C THR A 308 -14.04 -25.53 -5.47
N LEU A 309 -13.95 -26.13 -4.29
CA LEU A 309 -14.33 -27.52 -4.05
C LEU A 309 -15.82 -27.70 -3.77
N GLY A 310 -16.49 -26.71 -3.15
CA GLY A 310 -17.92 -26.78 -2.83
C GLY A 310 -18.80 -27.08 -4.06
N PRO A 311 -18.67 -26.31 -5.16
CA PRO A 311 -19.39 -26.58 -6.41
C PRO A 311 -19.04 -27.94 -7.03
N ALA A 312 -17.77 -28.36 -6.98
CA ALA A 312 -17.34 -29.65 -7.53
C ALA A 312 -17.93 -30.84 -6.76
N VAL A 313 -17.99 -30.77 -5.43
CA VAL A 313 -18.63 -31.79 -4.57
C VAL A 313 -20.13 -31.82 -4.81
N LEU A 314 -20.80 -30.66 -4.91
CA LEU A 314 -22.22 -30.57 -5.27
C LEU A 314 -22.50 -31.23 -6.63
N MET A 315 -21.67 -30.95 -7.64
CA MET A 315 -21.77 -31.59 -8.96
C MET A 315 -21.59 -33.11 -8.89
N PHE A 316 -20.61 -33.61 -8.14
CA PHE A 316 -20.39 -35.05 -7.96
C PHE A 316 -21.58 -35.73 -7.28
N VAL A 317 -22.15 -35.13 -6.23
CA VAL A 317 -23.32 -35.65 -5.51
C VAL A 317 -24.55 -35.65 -6.41
N CYS A 318 -24.77 -34.58 -7.18
CA CYS A 318 -25.86 -34.50 -8.17
C CYS A 318 -25.72 -35.58 -9.26
N ARG A 319 -24.50 -35.79 -9.78
CA ARG A 319 -24.21 -36.84 -10.77
C ARG A 319 -24.46 -38.24 -10.22
N ARG A 320 -23.94 -38.57 -9.03
CA ARG A 320 -24.16 -39.88 -8.41
C ARG A 320 -25.63 -40.17 -8.13
N ARG A 321 -26.39 -39.16 -7.66
CA ARG A 321 -27.84 -39.29 -7.45
C ARG A 321 -28.62 -39.50 -8.75
N TRP A 322 -28.12 -39.00 -9.87
CA TRP A 322 -28.74 -39.22 -11.18
C TRP A 322 -28.41 -40.61 -11.73
N GLU A 323 -27.15 -41.04 -11.66
CA GLU A 323 -26.71 -42.38 -12.07
C GLU A 323 -27.46 -43.48 -11.29
N SER A 324 -27.65 -43.29 -9.98
CA SER A 324 -28.43 -44.24 -9.16
C SER A 324 -29.92 -44.30 -9.53
N LYS A 325 -30.53 -43.17 -9.91
CA LYS A 325 -31.91 -43.16 -10.42
C LYS A 325 -32.01 -43.88 -11.77
N GLN A 326 -31.07 -43.67 -12.69
CA GLN A 326 -31.07 -44.36 -13.98
C GLN A 326 -30.94 -45.89 -13.81
N LEU A 327 -30.05 -46.34 -12.92
CA LEU A 327 -29.87 -47.76 -12.58
C LEU A 327 -31.11 -48.40 -11.93
N TYR A 328 -31.90 -47.63 -11.18
CA TYR A 328 -33.17 -48.10 -10.64
C TYR A 328 -34.23 -48.27 -11.73
N TYR A 329 -34.36 -47.29 -12.64
CA TYR A 329 -35.32 -47.35 -13.75
C TYR A 329 -34.95 -48.35 -14.86
N SER A 330 -33.70 -48.82 -14.92
CA SER A 330 -33.29 -49.86 -15.88
C SER A 330 -33.41 -51.29 -15.34
N ARG A 331 -33.78 -51.46 -14.06
CA ARG A 331 -33.97 -52.77 -13.40
C ARG A 331 -35.44 -53.08 -13.10
N VAL A 332 -36.32 -52.11 -13.32
CA VAL A 332 -37.79 -52.24 -13.36
C VAL A 332 -38.19 -52.24 -14.82
#